data_AF-A0A936IAB2-F1
#
_entry.id   AF-A0A936IAB2-F1
#
_cell.length_a   1.000
_cell.length_b   1.000
_cell.length_c   1.000
_cell.angle_alpha   90.00
_cell.angle_beta   90.00
_cell.angle_gamma   90.00
#
_symmetry.space_group_name_H-M   'P 1'
#
loop_
_entity.id
_entity.type
_entity.pdbx_description
1 polymer ?
#
loop_
_entity_poly.entity_id
_entity_poly.type
_entity_poly.pdbx_seq_one_letter_code
_entity_poly.pdbx_strand_id
1 'polypeptide(L)'
;MPSYHLRFRFHFKNGNICSELKTLITNFILRCESEKLVWKIQIETYEREVEKYGTNSIELAEKLFSNDSRSVLTLINQQFLNFDIKTKLLVGLKSVDMFLKDFNLNHYDCVNFTSFYINQLNNSDGTSIAIKSLQKKYYLEIKESMSKILEHNILNNDSSMAILASLNLRSHENRLITAQLIKNVSPEKLMEYLRSYIHMNLNRIFIDNHKKYENLIYYILNKYYISRYNKLNLLKN
;
A
#
# COMPACT_ATOMS: atom_id res chain seq x y z
N MET A 1 17.71 -1.68 17.60
CA MET A 1 16.60 -1.64 16.61
C MET A 1 15.73 -2.86 16.87
N PRO A 2 14.40 -2.74 16.93
CA PRO A 2 13.58 -3.92 17.08
C PRO A 2 13.82 -4.85 15.88
N SER A 3 13.95 -6.15 16.14
CA SER A 3 14.11 -7.19 15.12
C SER A 3 12.90 -7.21 14.17
N TYR A 4 13.06 -7.81 12.99
CA TYR A 4 11.95 -8.06 12.07
C TYR A 4 10.81 -8.79 12.80
N HIS A 5 9.60 -8.22 12.74
CA HIS A 5 8.42 -8.75 13.40
C HIS A 5 7.17 -8.44 12.59
N LEU A 6 6.13 -9.25 12.79
CA LEU A 6 4.80 -9.02 12.25
C LEU A 6 3.85 -8.70 13.39
N ARG A 7 2.96 -7.71 13.20
CA ARG A 7 1.89 -7.37 14.13
C ARG A 7 0.55 -7.76 13.51
N PHE A 8 -0.06 -8.81 14.05
CA PHE A 8 -1.40 -9.24 13.66
C PHE A 8 -2.41 -8.75 14.70
N ARG A 9 -3.50 -8.12 14.25
CA ARG A 9 -4.49 -7.48 15.12
C ARG A 9 -5.87 -8.04 14.83
N PHE A 10 -6.63 -8.31 15.89
CA PHE A 10 -8.01 -8.76 15.81
C PHE A 10 -8.93 -7.74 16.46
N HIS A 11 -10.11 -7.55 15.87
CA HIS A 11 -11.19 -6.77 16.48
C HIS A 11 -12.38 -7.71 16.75
N PHE A 12 -12.77 -7.83 18.03
CA PHE A 12 -13.82 -8.75 18.47
C PHE A 12 -15.12 -7.99 18.78
N LYS A 13 -16.23 -8.43 18.19
CA LYS A 13 -17.55 -7.77 18.35
C LYS A 13 -18.01 -7.65 19.81
N ASN A 14 -17.65 -8.61 20.66
CA ASN A 14 -18.05 -8.66 22.07
C ASN A 14 -16.84 -8.67 23.04
N GLY A 15 -15.66 -8.25 22.59
CA GLY A 15 -14.42 -8.25 23.39
C GLY A 15 -13.83 -9.63 23.73
N ASN A 16 -14.59 -10.72 23.56
CA ASN A 16 -14.14 -12.08 23.87
C ASN A 16 -13.64 -12.82 22.61
N ILE A 17 -12.51 -13.50 22.77
CA ILE A 17 -12.00 -14.48 21.80
C ILE A 17 -12.89 -15.72 21.90
N CYS A 18 -13.51 -16.15 20.80
CA CYS A 18 -14.25 -17.41 20.78
C CYS A 18 -13.31 -18.60 20.92
N SER A 19 -13.82 -19.73 21.43
CA SER A 19 -13.03 -20.95 21.63
C SER A 19 -12.34 -21.43 20.35
N GLU A 20 -13.02 -21.37 19.21
CA GLU A 20 -12.48 -21.74 17.90
C GLU A 20 -11.23 -20.93 17.53
N LEU A 21 -11.28 -19.61 17.68
CA LEU A 21 -10.14 -18.75 17.38
C LEU A 21 -9.00 -18.98 18.37
N LYS A 22 -9.32 -19.19 19.66
CA LYS A 22 -8.31 -19.53 20.67
C LYS A 22 -7.55 -20.79 20.26
N THR A 23 -8.26 -21.84 19.87
CA THR A 23 -7.66 -23.09 19.37
C THR A 23 -6.80 -22.85 18.13
N LEU A 24 -7.28 -22.05 17.18
CA LEU A 24 -6.52 -21.73 15.97
C LEU A 24 -5.21 -20.99 16.27
N ILE A 25 -5.25 -19.98 17.15
CA ILE A 25 -4.07 -19.24 17.57
C ILE A 25 -3.09 -20.15 18.32
N THR A 26 -3.59 -20.99 19.22
CA THR A 26 -2.75 -21.96 19.95
C THR A 26 -2.05 -22.92 18.99
N ASN A 27 -2.77 -23.51 18.03
CA ASN A 27 -2.19 -24.43 17.05
C ASN A 27 -1.15 -23.73 16.17
N PHE A 28 -1.41 -22.47 15.78
CA PHE A 28 -0.45 -21.67 15.03
C PHE A 28 0.84 -21.41 15.83
N ILE A 29 0.72 -21.02 17.11
CA ILE A 29 1.86 -20.80 18.01
C ILE A 29 2.69 -22.08 18.15
N LEU A 30 2.04 -23.21 18.45
CA LEU A 30 2.72 -24.49 18.61
C LEU A 30 3.48 -24.90 17.36
N ARG A 31 2.89 -24.68 16.18
CA ARG A 31 3.56 -24.90 14.90
C ARG A 31 4.78 -24.00 14.71
N CYS A 32 4.65 -22.70 15.00
CA CYS A 32 5.76 -21.76 14.92
C CYS A 32 6.93 -22.16 15.83
N GLU A 33 6.64 -22.68 17.02
CA GLU A 33 7.65 -23.18 17.96
C GLU A 33 8.30 -24.46 17.46
N SER A 34 7.52 -25.46 17.03
CA SER A 34 8.04 -26.75 16.58
C SER A 34 8.89 -26.64 15.32
N GLU A 35 8.47 -25.78 14.39
CA GLU A 35 9.18 -25.53 13.13
C GLU A 35 10.23 -24.40 13.25
N LYS A 36 10.38 -23.79 14.44
CA LYS A 36 11.29 -22.66 14.72
C LYS A 36 11.12 -21.49 13.75
N LEU A 37 9.87 -21.22 13.35
CA LEU A 37 9.53 -20.14 12.41
C LEU A 37 9.61 -18.75 13.05
N VAL A 38 9.38 -18.67 14.36
CA VAL A 38 9.29 -17.41 15.11
C VAL A 38 10.09 -17.54 16.40
N TRP A 39 10.93 -16.55 16.68
CA TRP A 39 11.76 -16.52 17.90
C TRP A 39 10.95 -16.19 19.16
N LYS A 40 9.95 -15.30 19.04
CA LYS A 40 9.12 -14.86 20.16
C LYS A 40 7.73 -14.43 19.67
N ILE A 41 6.70 -14.84 20.41
CA ILE A 41 5.32 -14.39 20.21
C ILE A 41 4.89 -13.58 21.44
N GLN A 42 4.25 -12.44 21.21
CA GLN A 42 3.76 -11.55 22.26
C GLN A 42 2.30 -11.21 22.01
N ILE A 43 1.49 -11.25 23.07
CA ILE A 43 0.10 -10.80 23.07
C ILE A 43 0.08 -9.49 23.83
N GLU A 44 -0.34 -8.42 23.14
CA GLU A 44 -0.34 -7.06 23.68
C GLU A 44 -1.70 -6.41 23.39
N THR A 45 -2.04 -5.41 24.21
CA THR A 45 -3.21 -4.57 23.95
C THR A 45 -2.88 -3.62 22.80
N TYR A 46 -3.80 -3.51 21.84
CA TYR A 46 -3.62 -2.58 20.73
C TYR A 46 -3.95 -1.14 21.17
N GLU A 47 -2.93 -0.29 21.20
CA GLU A 47 -3.10 1.16 21.30
C GLU A 47 -3.45 1.74 19.92
N ARG A 48 -4.66 2.29 19.79
CA ARG A 48 -5.15 2.88 18.54
C ARG A 48 -4.46 4.22 18.30
N GLU A 49 -4.10 4.48 17.04
CA GLU A 49 -3.45 5.74 16.61
C GLU A 49 -4.48 6.89 16.46
N VAL A 50 -5.24 7.17 17.51
CA VAL A 50 -6.34 8.17 17.51
C VAL A 50 -5.80 9.58 17.28
N GLU A 51 -4.62 9.89 17.83
CA GLU A 51 -3.89 11.14 17.59
C GLU A 51 -3.59 11.37 16.11
N LYS A 52 -3.40 10.28 15.35
CA LYS A 52 -3.13 10.33 13.93
C LYS A 52 -4.44 10.43 13.14
N TYR A 53 -5.34 9.47 13.30
CA TYR A 53 -6.54 9.34 12.46
C TYR A 53 -7.79 10.04 13.01
N GLY A 54 -7.70 10.68 14.17
CA GLY A 54 -8.82 11.39 14.80
C GLY A 54 -9.90 10.46 15.35
N THR A 55 -10.55 10.88 16.43
CA THR A 55 -11.59 10.10 17.12
C THR A 55 -12.76 9.72 16.20
N ASN A 56 -13.14 10.62 15.30
CA ASN A 56 -14.30 10.41 14.42
C ASN A 56 -13.99 9.54 13.19
N SER A 57 -12.70 9.30 12.87
CA SER A 57 -12.30 8.62 11.64
C SER A 57 -11.44 7.38 11.87
N ILE A 58 -11.01 7.11 13.11
CA ILE A 58 -10.17 5.96 13.45
C ILE A 58 -10.78 4.62 13.02
N GLU A 59 -12.09 4.43 13.17
CA GLU A 59 -12.76 3.19 12.73
C GLU A 59 -12.77 3.04 11.21
N LEU A 60 -12.92 4.14 10.48
CA LEU A 60 -12.83 4.16 9.02
C LEU A 60 -11.40 3.82 8.58
N ALA A 61 -10.39 4.34 9.28
CA ALA A 61 -8.99 4.03 9.03
C ALA A 61 -8.68 2.54 9.23
N GLU A 62 -9.15 1.95 10.33
CA GLU A 62 -8.99 0.53 10.63
C GLU A 62 -9.66 -0.36 9.58
N LYS A 63 -10.83 0.03 9.06
CA LYS A 63 -11.48 -0.68 7.95
C LYS A 63 -10.65 -0.63 6.67
N LEU A 64 -10.07 0.51 6.32
CA LEU A 64 -9.15 0.62 5.17
C LEU A 64 -7.91 -0.27 5.35
N PHE A 65 -7.31 -0.29 6.55
CA PHE A 65 -6.18 -1.17 6.85
C PHE A 65 -6.55 -2.65 6.78
N SER A 66 -7.76 -3.02 7.19
CA SER A 66 -8.27 -4.39 7.10
C SER A 66 -8.46 -4.80 5.63
N ASN A 67 -9.12 -3.96 4.82
CA ASN A 67 -9.32 -4.22 3.40
C ASN A 67 -7.98 -4.38 2.66
N ASP A 68 -7.02 -3.51 2.97
CA ASP A 68 -5.66 -3.59 2.43
C ASP A 68 -4.94 -4.88 2.84
N SER A 69 -5.00 -5.24 4.13
CA SER A 69 -4.37 -6.46 4.64
C SER A 69 -4.95 -7.71 3.98
N ARG A 70 -6.28 -7.78 3.80
CA ARG A 70 -6.92 -8.88 3.07
C ARG A 70 -6.49 -8.93 1.61
N SER A 71 -6.38 -7.78 0.95
CA SER A 71 -5.90 -7.74 -0.43
C SER A 71 -4.48 -8.29 -0.54
N VAL A 72 -3.57 -7.90 0.35
CA VAL A 72 -2.18 -8.39 0.32
C VAL A 72 -2.11 -9.87 0.66
N LEU A 73 -2.94 -10.38 1.58
CA LEU A 73 -3.05 -11.82 1.83
C LEU A 73 -3.44 -12.61 0.58
N THR A 74 -4.39 -12.09 -0.21
CA THR A 74 -4.73 -12.70 -1.51
C THR A 74 -3.52 -12.71 -2.44
N LEU A 75 -2.73 -11.63 -2.51
CA LEU A 75 -1.49 -11.62 -3.31
C LEU A 75 -0.51 -12.70 -2.83
N ILE A 76 -0.28 -12.82 -1.52
CA ILE A 76 0.62 -13.83 -0.95
C ILE A 76 0.16 -15.24 -1.34
N ASN A 77 -1.15 -15.52 -1.32
CA ASN A 77 -1.72 -16.79 -1.75
C ASN A 77 -1.52 -17.08 -3.25
N GLN A 78 -1.29 -16.05 -4.07
CA GLN A 78 -0.89 -16.17 -5.48
C GLN A 78 0.63 -16.24 -5.67
N GLN A 79 1.37 -16.65 -4.63
CA GLN A 79 2.83 -16.73 -4.63
C GLN A 79 3.54 -15.40 -4.93
N PHE A 80 2.88 -14.26 -4.70
CA PHE A 80 3.42 -12.93 -5.01
C PHE A 80 4.78 -12.64 -4.37
N LEU A 81 5.07 -13.25 -3.22
CA LEU A 81 6.37 -13.12 -2.55
C LEU A 81 7.54 -13.66 -3.39
N ASN A 82 7.29 -14.61 -4.29
CA ASN A 82 8.29 -15.21 -5.17
C ASN A 82 8.48 -14.41 -6.47
N PHE A 83 7.68 -13.38 -6.69
CA PHE A 83 7.78 -12.59 -7.92
C PHE A 83 9.05 -11.76 -7.96
N ASP A 84 9.53 -11.54 -9.18
CA ASP A 84 10.64 -10.64 -9.42
C ASP A 84 10.29 -9.20 -9.02
N ILE A 85 11.32 -8.40 -8.77
CA ILE A 85 11.12 -7.05 -8.26
C ILE A 85 10.36 -6.14 -9.22
N LYS A 86 10.47 -6.34 -10.54
CA LYS A 86 9.77 -5.50 -11.53
C LYS A 86 8.27 -5.77 -11.46
N THR A 87 7.88 -7.04 -11.36
CA THR A 87 6.47 -7.41 -11.18
C THR A 87 5.91 -6.87 -9.87
N LYS A 88 6.67 -6.97 -8.77
CA LYS A 88 6.28 -6.37 -7.48
C LYS A 88 6.12 -4.84 -7.57
N LEU A 89 7.00 -4.16 -8.29
CA LEU A 89 6.89 -2.72 -8.55
C LEU A 89 5.63 -2.40 -9.35
N LEU A 90 5.31 -3.14 -10.40
CA LEU A 90 4.08 -2.93 -11.19
C LEU A 90 2.82 -3.06 -10.33
N VAL A 91 2.75 -4.10 -9.48
CA VAL A 91 1.64 -4.29 -8.54
C VAL A 91 1.57 -3.17 -7.50
N GLY A 92 2.72 -2.75 -6.96
CA GLY A 92 2.81 -1.61 -6.05
C GLY A 92 2.32 -0.30 -6.69
N LEU A 93 2.74 -0.02 -7.93
CA LEU A 93 2.29 1.16 -8.69
C LEU A 93 0.79 1.14 -8.88
N LYS A 94 0.24 -0.03 -9.27
CA LYS A 94 -1.20 -0.19 -9.47
C LYS A 94 -1.97 0.00 -8.17
N SER A 95 -1.50 -0.60 -7.07
CA SER A 95 -2.13 -0.47 -5.75
C SER A 95 -2.19 0.98 -5.30
N VAL A 96 -1.09 1.74 -5.46
CA VAL A 96 -1.03 3.15 -5.10
C VAL A 96 -1.89 4.02 -6.01
N ASP A 97 -1.84 3.83 -7.34
CA ASP A 97 -2.73 4.53 -8.29
C ASP A 97 -4.22 4.34 -7.92
N MET A 98 -4.60 3.14 -7.48
CA MET A 98 -5.96 2.87 -7.01
C MET A 98 -6.29 3.59 -5.70
N PHE A 99 -5.36 3.68 -4.75
CA PHE A 99 -5.57 4.52 -3.56
C PHE A 99 -5.77 5.99 -3.91
N LEU A 100 -4.95 6.54 -4.83
CA LEU A 100 -5.12 7.94 -5.26
C LEU A 100 -6.52 8.17 -5.85
N LYS A 101 -7.01 7.22 -6.66
CA LYS A 101 -8.36 7.25 -7.23
C LYS A 101 -9.47 7.04 -6.19
N ASP A 102 -9.28 6.13 -5.23
CA ASP A 102 -10.23 5.89 -4.14
C ASP A 102 -10.49 7.16 -3.31
N PHE A 103 -9.46 8.03 -3.23
CA PHE A 103 -9.52 9.32 -2.54
C PHE A 103 -9.94 10.49 -3.45
N ASN A 104 -10.42 10.19 -4.67
CA ASN A 104 -10.87 11.16 -5.67
C ASN A 104 -9.81 12.17 -6.13
N LEU A 105 -8.52 11.83 -6.05
CA LEU A 105 -7.48 12.69 -6.62
C LEU A 105 -7.61 12.69 -8.14
N ASN A 106 -7.73 13.89 -8.70
CA ASN A 106 -7.64 14.06 -10.14
C ASN A 106 -6.17 14.00 -10.59
N HIS A 107 -5.95 14.10 -11.89
CA HIS A 107 -4.62 13.98 -12.46
C HIS A 107 -3.62 15.04 -11.97
N TYR A 108 -4.08 16.29 -11.80
CA TYR A 108 -3.28 17.39 -11.28
C TYR A 108 -2.93 17.15 -9.79
N ASP A 109 -3.91 16.69 -9.00
CA ASP A 109 -3.70 16.35 -7.59
C ASP A 109 -2.67 15.22 -7.45
N CYS A 110 -2.72 14.20 -8.33
CA CYS A 110 -1.74 13.12 -8.35
C CYS A 110 -0.31 13.63 -8.63
N VAL A 111 -0.14 14.59 -9.54
CA VAL A 111 1.17 15.22 -9.79
C VAL A 111 1.66 15.95 -8.54
N ASN A 112 0.80 16.74 -7.91
CA ASN A 112 1.16 17.52 -6.71
C ASN A 112 1.49 16.60 -5.52
N PHE A 113 0.64 15.61 -5.26
CA PHE A 113 0.80 14.64 -4.18
C PHE A 113 2.13 13.87 -4.32
N THR A 114 2.38 13.31 -5.51
CA THR A 114 3.61 12.54 -5.74
C THR A 114 4.86 13.43 -5.69
N SER A 115 4.81 14.66 -6.24
CA SER A 115 5.94 15.60 -6.20
C SER A 115 6.29 16.00 -4.76
N PHE A 116 5.27 16.30 -3.95
CA PHE A 116 5.44 16.68 -2.55
C PHE A 116 6.15 15.58 -1.75
N TYR A 117 5.72 14.32 -1.87
CA TYR A 117 6.32 13.23 -1.09
C TYR A 117 7.68 12.77 -1.60
N ILE A 118 7.95 12.85 -2.91
CA ILE A 118 9.31 12.67 -3.42
C ILE A 118 10.26 13.68 -2.78
N ASN A 119 9.85 14.96 -2.74
CA ASN A 119 10.69 16.02 -2.17
C ASN A 119 10.92 15.81 -0.67
N GLN A 120 9.90 15.40 0.09
CA GLN A 120 10.08 15.08 1.50
C GLN A 120 11.07 13.93 1.73
N LEU A 121 10.91 12.81 1.01
CA LEU A 121 11.79 11.65 1.15
C LEU A 121 13.24 11.97 0.73
N ASN A 122 13.39 12.79 -0.30
CA ASN A 122 14.69 13.23 -0.79
C ASN A 122 15.41 14.16 0.20
N ASN A 123 14.67 14.99 0.92
CA ASN A 123 15.19 15.92 1.93
C ASN A 123 15.50 15.22 3.26
N SER A 124 14.74 14.20 3.66
CA SER A 124 14.97 13.46 4.90
C SER A 124 16.19 12.55 4.85
N ASP A 125 16.41 11.90 3.70
CA ASP A 125 17.40 10.82 3.57
C ASP A 125 18.66 11.24 2.81
N GLY A 126 18.66 12.45 2.22
CA GLY A 126 19.69 12.91 1.29
C GLY A 126 19.67 12.08 -0.01
N THR A 127 19.33 12.70 -1.14
CA THR A 127 19.28 11.94 -2.40
C THR A 127 20.67 11.63 -2.94
N SER A 128 21.20 10.46 -2.62
CA SER A 128 22.46 9.99 -3.18
C SER A 128 22.36 9.78 -4.69
N ILE A 129 23.51 9.88 -5.39
CA ILE A 129 23.63 9.57 -6.82
C ILE A 129 23.13 8.14 -7.11
N ALA A 130 23.36 7.21 -6.18
CA ALA A 130 22.89 5.83 -6.27
C ALA A 130 21.36 5.73 -6.33
N ILE A 131 20.63 6.50 -5.51
CA ILE A 131 19.15 6.52 -5.51
C ILE A 131 18.63 7.04 -6.87
N LYS A 132 19.18 8.14 -7.38
CA LYS A 132 18.78 8.70 -8.69
C LYS A 132 19.05 7.73 -9.84
N SER A 133 20.20 7.06 -9.82
CA SER A 133 20.56 6.04 -10.81
C SER A 133 19.57 4.86 -10.79
N LEU A 134 19.24 4.38 -9.59
CA LEU A 134 18.28 3.30 -9.39
C LEU A 134 16.86 3.65 -9.88
N GLN A 135 16.40 4.86 -9.53
CA GLN A 135 15.12 5.40 -9.99
C GLN A 135 15.01 5.42 -11.52
N LYS A 136 16.02 5.99 -12.17
CA LYS A 136 16.08 6.06 -13.64
C LYS A 136 16.12 4.66 -14.26
N LYS A 137 16.93 3.74 -13.71
CA LYS A 137 17.03 2.36 -14.18
C LYS A 137 15.68 1.67 -14.17
N TYR A 138 15.02 1.58 -13.01
CA TYR A 138 13.75 0.85 -12.93
C TYR A 138 12.64 1.52 -13.72
N TYR A 139 12.57 2.86 -13.74
CA TYR A 139 11.61 3.56 -14.59
C TYR A 139 11.73 3.14 -16.06
N LEU A 140 12.95 3.14 -16.61
CA LEU A 140 13.17 2.74 -18.01
C LEU A 140 12.83 1.27 -18.25
N GLU A 141 13.19 0.38 -17.33
CA GLU A 141 12.94 -1.06 -17.46
C GLU A 141 11.46 -1.44 -17.41
N ILE A 142 10.62 -0.69 -16.70
CA ILE A 142 9.20 -1.03 -16.51
C ILE A 142 8.24 -0.09 -17.23
N LYS A 143 8.71 0.96 -17.92
CA LYS A 143 7.87 2.04 -18.49
C LYS A 143 6.71 1.52 -19.36
N GLU A 144 6.98 0.52 -20.21
CA GLU A 144 5.97 -0.05 -21.11
C GLU A 144 4.92 -0.85 -20.32
N SER A 145 5.38 -1.79 -19.49
CA SER A 145 4.50 -2.60 -18.62
C SER A 145 3.72 -1.75 -17.61
N MET A 146 4.31 -0.65 -17.13
CA MET A 146 3.66 0.33 -16.28
C MET A 146 2.46 0.97 -16.99
N SER A 147 2.64 1.44 -18.22
CA SER A 147 1.53 1.99 -19.01
C SER A 147 0.43 0.94 -19.20
N LYS A 148 0.79 -0.31 -19.51
CA LYS A 148 -0.14 -1.43 -19.68
C LYS A 148 -0.98 -1.72 -18.42
N ILE A 149 -0.36 -1.79 -17.24
CA ILE A 149 -1.09 -2.10 -16.00
C ILE A 149 -1.92 -0.93 -15.49
N LEU A 150 -1.42 0.31 -15.60
CA LEU A 150 -2.11 1.49 -15.09
C LEU A 150 -3.31 1.88 -15.96
N GLU A 151 -3.21 1.71 -17.28
CA GLU A 151 -4.24 2.16 -18.23
C GLU A 151 -5.19 1.06 -18.67
N HIS A 152 -4.67 -0.16 -18.85
CA HIS A 152 -5.44 -1.26 -19.45
C HIS A 152 -5.65 -2.44 -18.49
N ASN A 153 -5.18 -2.34 -17.23
CA ASN A 153 -5.20 -3.45 -16.28
C ASN A 153 -4.55 -4.72 -16.86
N ILE A 154 -3.47 -4.56 -17.62
CA ILE A 154 -2.73 -5.68 -18.21
C ILE A 154 -1.45 -5.90 -17.40
N LEU A 155 -1.34 -7.08 -16.79
CA LEU A 155 -0.13 -7.60 -16.18
C LEU A 155 0.20 -8.95 -16.83
N ASN A 156 1.41 -9.09 -17.37
CA ASN A 156 1.83 -10.30 -18.08
C ASN A 156 2.36 -11.33 -17.07
N ASN A 157 1.44 -11.98 -16.36
CA ASN A 157 1.74 -13.00 -15.36
C ASN A 157 0.53 -13.94 -15.21
N ASP A 158 0.76 -15.22 -14.92
CA ASP A 158 -0.30 -16.22 -14.79
C ASP A 158 -1.30 -15.89 -13.67
N SER A 159 -0.84 -15.20 -12.62
CA SER A 159 -1.67 -14.76 -11.49
C SER A 159 -2.30 -13.37 -11.70
N SER A 160 -2.12 -12.75 -12.87
CA SER A 160 -2.56 -11.38 -13.18
C SER A 160 -4.03 -11.13 -12.85
N MET A 161 -4.92 -12.04 -13.27
CA MET A 161 -6.34 -11.92 -13.03
C MET A 161 -6.67 -11.88 -11.52
N ALA A 162 -6.10 -12.80 -10.74
CA ALA A 162 -6.34 -12.87 -9.30
C ALA A 162 -5.77 -11.64 -8.56
N ILE A 163 -4.59 -11.18 -8.97
CA ILE A 163 -3.95 -9.97 -8.41
C ILE A 163 -4.83 -8.74 -8.66
N LEU A 164 -5.24 -8.52 -9.90
CA LEU A 164 -6.06 -7.36 -10.26
C LEU A 164 -7.45 -7.45 -9.63
N ALA A 165 -8.06 -8.64 -9.58
CA ALA A 165 -9.33 -8.86 -8.89
C ALA A 165 -9.23 -8.49 -7.40
N SER A 166 -8.14 -8.87 -6.73
CA SER A 166 -7.91 -8.52 -5.32
C SER A 166 -7.81 -7.01 -5.11
N LEU A 167 -7.05 -6.31 -5.94
CA LEU A 167 -6.91 -4.85 -5.85
C LEU A 167 -8.24 -4.14 -6.15
N ASN A 168 -8.99 -4.63 -7.14
CA ASN A 168 -10.31 -4.10 -7.50
C ASN A 168 -11.33 -4.30 -6.37
N LEU A 169 -11.33 -5.46 -5.72
CA LEU A 169 -12.18 -5.72 -4.56
C LEU A 169 -11.85 -4.75 -3.42
N ARG A 170 -10.57 -4.56 -3.10
CA ARG A 170 -10.12 -3.58 -2.10
C ARG A 170 -10.65 -2.18 -2.39
N SER A 171 -10.45 -1.69 -3.61
CA SER A 171 -10.93 -0.36 -4.04
C SER A 171 -12.46 -0.25 -3.99
N HIS A 172 -13.17 -1.31 -4.39
CA HIS A 172 -14.62 -1.36 -4.29
C HIS A 172 -15.11 -1.21 -2.85
N GLU A 173 -14.54 -1.98 -1.91
CA GLU A 173 -14.89 -1.93 -0.49
C GLU A 173 -14.47 -0.62 0.18
N ASN A 174 -13.42 0.02 -0.32
CA ASN A 174 -12.96 1.32 0.15
C ASN A 174 -13.91 2.45 -0.22
N ARG A 175 -14.69 2.35 -1.30
CA ARG A 175 -15.46 3.45 -1.89
C ARG A 175 -16.33 4.22 -0.89
N LEU A 176 -17.13 3.51 -0.08
CA LEU A 176 -18.00 4.17 0.91
C LEU A 176 -17.20 4.77 2.06
N ILE A 177 -16.10 4.12 2.45
CA ILE A 177 -15.23 4.55 3.54
C ILE A 177 -14.50 5.83 3.14
N THR A 178 -13.91 5.87 1.95
CA THR A 178 -13.21 7.06 1.44
C THR A 178 -14.17 8.20 1.17
N ALA A 179 -15.38 7.95 0.67
CA ALA A 179 -16.40 8.99 0.53
C ALA A 179 -16.75 9.66 1.88
N GLN A 180 -16.85 8.88 2.96
CA GLN A 180 -17.07 9.42 4.30
C GLN A 180 -15.87 10.23 4.81
N LEU A 181 -14.64 9.74 4.59
CA LEU A 181 -13.43 10.47 4.96
C LEU A 181 -13.33 11.81 4.21
N ILE A 182 -13.56 11.80 2.89
CA ILE A 182 -13.55 13.01 2.05
C ILE A 182 -14.56 14.05 2.54
N LYS A 183 -15.74 13.60 2.99
CA LYS A 183 -16.78 14.50 3.50
C LYS A 183 -16.45 15.12 4.87
N ASN A 184 -15.77 14.37 5.73
CA ASN A 184 -15.69 14.67 7.16
C ASN A 184 -14.29 15.08 7.64
N VAL A 185 -13.26 15.00 6.80
CA VAL A 185 -11.86 15.28 7.15
C VAL A 185 -11.36 16.43 6.28
N SER A 186 -10.56 17.34 6.85
CA SER A 186 -10.00 18.46 6.08
C SER A 186 -9.10 17.95 4.94
N PRO A 187 -9.00 18.67 3.81
CA PRO A 187 -8.19 18.24 2.68
C PRO A 187 -6.73 17.94 3.05
N GLU A 188 -6.12 18.75 3.91
CA GLU A 188 -4.72 18.58 4.34
C GLU A 188 -4.56 17.29 5.14
N LYS A 189 -5.46 17.05 6.10
CA LYS A 189 -5.42 15.86 6.95
C LYS A 189 -5.74 14.59 6.15
N LEU A 190 -6.62 14.70 5.15
CA LEU A 190 -6.92 13.61 4.23
C LEU A 190 -5.68 13.17 3.44
N MET A 191 -4.83 14.12 3.02
CA MET A 191 -3.58 13.80 2.33
C MET A 191 -2.59 13.08 3.27
N GLU A 192 -2.53 13.46 4.54
CA GLU A 192 -1.74 12.74 5.54
C GLU A 192 -2.24 11.30 5.75
N TYR A 193 -3.57 11.09 5.72
CA TYR A 193 -4.18 9.76 5.82
C TYR A 193 -3.83 8.92 4.60
N LEU A 194 -4.04 9.46 3.40
CA LEU A 194 -3.70 8.81 2.13
C LEU A 194 -2.24 8.37 2.10
N ARG A 195 -1.32 9.24 2.48
CA ARG A 195 0.10 8.90 2.61
C ARG A 195 0.33 7.75 3.59
N SER A 196 -0.36 7.77 4.74
CA SER A 196 -0.24 6.72 5.76
C SER A 196 -0.75 5.36 5.25
N TYR A 197 -1.85 5.35 4.49
CA TYR A 197 -2.36 4.13 3.86
C TYR A 197 -1.39 3.60 2.80
N ILE A 198 -0.84 4.48 1.96
CA ILE A 198 0.17 4.11 0.96
C ILE A 198 1.41 3.53 1.63
N HIS A 199 1.95 4.20 2.65
CA HIS A 199 3.11 3.73 3.41
C HIS A 199 2.86 2.32 3.96
N MET A 200 1.73 2.11 4.65
CA MET A 200 1.41 0.80 5.22
C MET A 200 1.13 -0.27 4.14
N ASN A 201 0.54 0.09 3.00
CA ASN A 201 0.37 -0.82 1.87
C ASN A 201 1.72 -1.27 1.31
N LEU A 202 2.64 -0.34 1.08
CA LEU A 202 3.98 -0.65 0.56
C LEU A 202 4.81 -1.43 1.58
N ASN A 203 4.64 -1.18 2.88
CA ASN A 203 5.23 -2.01 3.95
C ASN A 203 4.74 -3.47 3.91
N ARG A 204 3.50 -3.71 3.49
CA ARG A 204 2.95 -5.08 3.34
C ARG A 204 3.38 -5.74 2.03
N ILE A 205 3.53 -4.97 0.95
CA ILE A 205 3.95 -5.47 -0.37
C ILE A 205 5.45 -5.79 -0.41
N PHE A 206 6.28 -4.96 0.23
CA PHE A 206 7.74 -5.10 0.23
C PHE A 206 8.24 -5.49 1.63
N ILE A 207 8.61 -6.76 1.80
CA ILE A 207 9.07 -7.33 3.08
C ILE A 207 10.35 -6.64 3.57
N ASP A 208 11.25 -6.32 2.65
CA ASP A 208 12.52 -5.68 2.92
C ASP A 208 12.60 -4.33 2.18
N ASN A 209 13.43 -3.43 2.70
CA ASN A 209 13.74 -2.16 2.04
C ASN A 209 12.49 -1.33 1.63
N HIS A 210 11.37 -1.45 2.36
CA HIS A 210 10.10 -0.81 2.00
C HIS A 210 10.24 0.70 1.74
N LYS A 211 11.03 1.43 2.53
CA LYS A 211 11.28 2.87 2.32
C LYS A 211 11.91 3.18 0.95
N LYS A 212 12.87 2.34 0.54
CA LYS A 212 13.53 2.46 -0.78
C LYS A 212 12.52 2.23 -1.89
N TYR A 213 11.66 1.22 -1.76
CA TYR A 213 10.63 0.93 -2.76
C TYR A 213 9.51 1.97 -2.75
N GLU A 214 9.12 2.51 -1.60
CA GLU A 214 8.19 3.63 -1.49
C GLU A 214 8.69 4.86 -2.22
N ASN A 215 9.95 5.26 -2.00
CA ASN A 215 10.57 6.35 -2.75
C ASN A 215 10.57 6.08 -4.27
N LEU A 216 10.89 4.85 -4.68
CA LEU A 216 10.89 4.46 -6.10
C LEU A 216 9.49 4.50 -6.72
N ILE A 217 8.47 4.00 -6.01
CA ILE A 217 7.07 4.00 -6.45
C ILE A 217 6.58 5.43 -6.63
N TYR A 218 6.84 6.31 -5.66
CA TYR A 218 6.51 7.73 -5.78
C TYR A 218 7.19 8.38 -7.00
N TYR A 219 8.50 8.15 -7.19
CA TYR A 219 9.25 8.65 -8.34
C TYR A 219 8.63 8.22 -9.68
N ILE A 220 8.34 6.92 -9.82
CA ILE A 220 7.83 6.36 -11.07
C ILE A 220 6.41 6.87 -11.35
N LEU A 221 5.53 6.91 -10.35
CA LEU A 221 4.18 7.47 -10.50
C LEU A 221 4.21 8.95 -10.86
N ASN A 222 5.10 9.73 -10.26
CA ASN A 222 5.25 11.14 -10.61
C ASN A 222 5.63 11.32 -12.09
N LYS A 223 6.60 10.55 -12.59
CA LYS A 223 6.95 10.57 -14.02
C LYS A 223 5.78 10.16 -14.91
N TYR A 224 5.02 9.15 -14.50
CA TYR A 224 3.82 8.72 -15.22
C TYR A 224 2.76 9.83 -15.30
N TYR A 225 2.40 10.41 -14.15
CA TYR A 225 1.38 11.46 -14.11
C TYR A 225 1.86 12.72 -14.84
N ILE A 226 3.09 13.20 -14.66
CA ILE A 226 3.59 14.35 -15.45
C ILE A 226 3.50 14.09 -16.96
N SER A 227 3.91 12.90 -17.41
CA SER A 227 3.84 12.56 -18.84
C SER A 227 2.41 12.56 -19.37
N ARG A 228 1.43 12.11 -18.57
CA ARG A 228 0.04 12.02 -18.99
C ARG A 228 -0.67 13.38 -18.88
N TYR A 229 -0.31 14.22 -17.92
CA TYR A 229 -0.78 15.60 -17.79
C TYR A 229 -0.42 16.42 -19.02
N ASN A 230 0.85 16.34 -19.43
CA ASN A 230 1.34 17.05 -20.61
C ASN A 230 0.62 16.60 -21.88
N LYS A 231 0.38 15.30 -22.06
CA LYS A 231 -0.41 14.78 -23.19
C LYS A 231 -1.84 15.29 -23.18
N LEU A 232 -2.50 15.32 -22.02
CA LEU A 232 -3.88 15.81 -21.89
C LEU A 232 -3.99 17.30 -22.19
N ASN A 233 -3.00 18.11 -21.82
CA ASN A 233 -2.97 19.54 -22.14
C ASN A 233 -2.66 19.81 -23.61
N LEU A 234 -1.82 19.00 -24.25
CA LEU A 234 -1.56 19.09 -25.69
C LEU A 234 -2.78 18.75 -26.54
N LEU A 235 -3.71 17.93 -26.04
CA LEU A 235 -4.96 17.58 -26.73
C LEU A 235 -6.07 18.63 -26.54
N LYS A 236 -5.89 19.59 -25.63
CA LYS A 236 -6.85 20.67 -25.35
C LYS A 236 -6.54 21.97 -26.09
N ASN A 237 -5.35 22.06 -26.68
CA ASN A 237 -4.89 23.16 -27.54
C ASN A 237 -4.92 22.72 -29.00
#